data_AF-A0A139MGH7-F1
#
_entry.id   AF-A0A139MGH7-F1
#
_cell.length_a   1.000
_cell.length_b   1.000
_cell.length_c   1.000
_cell.angle_alpha   90.00
_cell.angle_beta   90.00
_cell.angle_gamma   90.00
#
_symmetry.space_group_name_H-M   'P 1'
#
loop_
_entity.id
_entity.type
_entity.pdbx_description
1 polymer ?
#
loop_
_entity_poly.entity_id
_entity_poly.type
_entity_poly.pdbx_seq_one_letter_code
_entity_poly.pdbx_strand_id
1 'polypeptide(L)'
;MKKNQTEQWKDDLNIFNDDYQLKKLVETAIYCNDTKIDYHNGQRTVIGNPTEAALLEWASHMETTQDEKVLYKIPFDSSYKYMATLVDVDNQRFIYLKGAPDVLLGMVDYQFGDNTTEKIDPELWDKMISNQAKKGQRILATAMKEVSSNQKTITHEDLKENMVLVGMYGIIDPPKPSAIEAIKKSHRAGISVKMITGDHKDTAVAIAKEIGLKNTERAITGKDIETMTDQELSEVVLKNDVFARTTPEHKLRLVSAIKAHGKIVGMTGDGVNDAPALKKADIGIAMGQKGTQVTKDAADMVLADDNFATISDAVREGRRVYDNLKNTIYFSLPTAFAQGLLVVVSILIDRPLPLTSIQILWLNMVTTITLSFALGFEKEAPNVMDRPPRDPHENILSRYAIFRMFYVSILLAALGFLVNNIVISMGAATPVAQTTLLMTLVFGQVFYMINCRSISKFSIDQNMFKNRVLWLSLFILLVLQLAIVYIPTISNALGTTNIGIHNLLYASLAGLTVFVVVELEKFISHRLFRNIA
;
A
#
# COMPACT_ATOMS: atom_id res chain seq x y z
N MET A 1 15.56 4.12 -24.05
CA MET A 1 14.82 4.83 -25.11
C MET A 1 13.87 3.83 -25.73
N LYS A 2 12.60 3.82 -25.30
CA LYS A 2 11.57 2.98 -25.92
C LYS A 2 11.04 3.76 -27.13
N LYS A 3 11.20 3.24 -28.35
CA LYS A 3 10.40 3.73 -29.50
C LYS A 3 8.93 3.72 -29.06
N ASN A 4 8.16 4.73 -29.48
CA ASN A 4 6.71 4.72 -29.23
C ASN A 4 6.15 3.41 -29.80
N GLN A 5 5.34 2.68 -29.02
CA GLN A 5 4.76 1.40 -29.45
C GLN A 5 4.17 1.53 -30.86
N THR A 6 3.49 2.64 -31.15
CA THR A 6 2.89 3.01 -32.45
C THR A 6 3.86 3.03 -33.65
N GLU A 7 5.15 3.31 -33.45
CA GLU A 7 6.16 3.26 -34.52
C GLU A 7 6.68 1.84 -34.77
N GLN A 8 6.66 0.97 -33.76
CA GLN A 8 7.10 -0.42 -33.89
C GLN A 8 6.13 -1.23 -34.76
N TRP A 9 4.82 -1.02 -34.62
CA TRP A 9 3.78 -1.72 -35.39
C TRP A 9 3.77 -1.36 -36.89
N LYS A 10 4.24 -0.17 -37.28
CA LYS A 10 4.34 0.23 -38.70
C LYS A 10 5.48 -0.45 -39.43
N ASP A 11 6.57 -0.77 -38.73
CA ASP A 11 7.69 -1.54 -39.29
C ASP A 11 7.28 -3.02 -39.47
N ASP A 12 6.44 -3.57 -38.58
CA ASP A 12 5.95 -4.95 -38.63
C ASP A 12 5.00 -5.23 -39.83
N LEU A 13 4.19 -4.26 -40.23
CA LEU A 13 3.27 -4.37 -41.38
C LEU A 13 3.98 -4.50 -42.74
N ASN A 14 5.14 -3.86 -42.90
CA ASN A 14 5.93 -3.97 -44.14
C ASN A 14 6.66 -5.33 -44.23
N ILE A 15 6.99 -5.95 -43.10
CA ILE A 15 7.64 -7.27 -43.03
C ILE A 15 6.61 -8.39 -43.23
N PHE A 16 5.39 -8.22 -42.73
CA PHE A 16 4.31 -9.21 -42.82
C PHE A 16 3.96 -9.64 -44.26
N ASN A 17 4.01 -8.72 -45.23
CA ASN A 17 3.66 -9.03 -46.62
C ASN A 17 4.72 -9.86 -47.36
N ASP A 18 5.98 -9.85 -46.90
CA ASP A 18 7.10 -10.50 -47.57
C ASP A 18 7.61 -11.76 -46.83
N ASP A 19 7.23 -11.97 -45.55
CA ASP A 19 7.70 -13.09 -44.72
C ASP A 19 6.61 -14.16 -44.50
N TYR A 20 6.75 -15.29 -45.19
CA TYR A 20 5.84 -16.43 -45.09
C TYR A 20 5.83 -17.08 -43.69
N GLN A 21 6.96 -17.13 -43.00
CA GLN A 21 7.06 -17.70 -41.64
C GLN A 21 6.30 -16.82 -40.65
N LEU A 22 6.44 -15.50 -40.76
CA LEU A 22 5.69 -14.55 -39.94
C LEU A 22 4.19 -14.66 -40.21
N LYS A 23 3.77 -14.79 -41.46
CA LYS A 23 2.35 -15.00 -41.82
C LYS A 23 1.78 -16.25 -41.14
N LYS A 24 2.51 -17.38 -41.18
CA LYS A 24 2.08 -18.62 -40.51
C LYS A 24 2.08 -18.53 -38.99
N LEU A 25 2.97 -17.71 -38.42
CA LEU A 25 2.93 -17.39 -37.00
C LEU A 25 1.61 -16.68 -36.67
N VAL A 26 1.28 -15.61 -37.39
CA VAL A 26 0.05 -14.82 -37.20
C VAL A 26 -1.21 -15.67 -37.38
N GLU A 27 -1.27 -16.47 -38.44
CA GLU A 27 -2.38 -17.41 -38.67
C GLU A 27 -2.54 -18.38 -37.48
N THR A 28 -1.44 -18.87 -36.89
CA THR A 28 -1.52 -19.71 -35.68
C THR A 28 -2.07 -18.94 -34.47
N ALA A 29 -1.69 -17.67 -34.29
CA ALA A 29 -2.18 -16.84 -33.19
C ALA A 29 -3.68 -16.56 -33.28
N ILE A 30 -4.22 -16.44 -34.50
CA ILE A 30 -5.63 -16.19 -34.78
C ILE A 30 -6.43 -17.49 -34.73
N TYR A 31 -6.05 -18.49 -35.52
CA TYR A 31 -6.89 -19.65 -35.78
C TYR A 31 -6.79 -20.73 -34.71
N CYS A 32 -5.62 -20.89 -34.10
CA CYS A 32 -5.43 -21.83 -32.99
C CYS A 32 -5.70 -21.11 -31.67
N ASN A 33 -6.90 -20.54 -31.48
CA ASN A 33 -7.23 -19.69 -30.34
C ASN A 33 -8.70 -19.87 -29.91
N ASP A 34 -8.96 -19.99 -28.60
CA ASP A 34 -10.31 -20.11 -28.04
C ASP A 34 -10.81 -18.81 -27.39
N THR A 35 -9.96 -17.79 -27.33
CA THR A 35 -10.25 -16.54 -26.62
C THR A 35 -10.88 -15.50 -27.54
N LYS A 36 -11.90 -14.82 -27.04
CA LYS A 36 -12.56 -13.69 -27.73
C LYS A 36 -12.27 -12.38 -27.00
N ILE A 37 -12.03 -11.33 -27.78
CA ILE A 37 -11.88 -9.96 -27.27
C ILE A 37 -13.13 -9.18 -27.71
N ASP A 38 -13.86 -8.64 -26.75
CA ASP A 38 -15.01 -7.76 -26.98
C ASP A 38 -14.71 -6.35 -26.43
N TYR A 39 -15.40 -5.35 -26.97
CA TYR A 39 -15.25 -3.95 -26.57
C TYR A 39 -16.61 -3.39 -26.14
N HIS A 40 -16.83 -3.31 -24.83
CA HIS A 40 -18.05 -2.69 -24.26
C HIS A 40 -17.72 -1.31 -23.70
N ASN A 41 -18.41 -0.27 -24.18
CA ASN A 41 -18.22 1.13 -23.74
C ASN A 41 -16.76 1.63 -23.83
N GLY A 42 -16.00 1.15 -24.81
CA GLY A 42 -14.57 1.46 -24.94
C GLY A 42 -13.67 0.76 -23.93
N GLN A 43 -14.21 -0.10 -23.05
CA GLN A 43 -13.44 -1.00 -22.20
C GLN A 43 -13.35 -2.39 -22.83
N ARG A 44 -12.13 -2.91 -22.84
CA ARG A 44 -11.79 -4.24 -23.35
C ARG A 44 -12.27 -5.31 -22.36
N THR A 45 -13.03 -6.27 -22.87
CA THR A 45 -13.42 -7.47 -22.13
C THR A 45 -12.81 -8.69 -22.82
N VAL A 46 -11.97 -9.42 -22.10
CA VAL A 46 -11.37 -10.67 -22.58
C VAL A 46 -12.19 -11.85 -22.05
N ILE A 47 -12.72 -12.67 -22.95
CA ILE A 47 -13.44 -13.89 -22.63
C ILE A 47 -12.54 -15.07 -23.03
N GLY A 48 -11.78 -15.58 -22.07
CA GLY A 48 -10.81 -16.66 -22.29
C GLY A 48 -9.53 -16.45 -21.49
N ASN A 49 -8.40 -16.97 -22.02
CA ASN A 49 -7.11 -16.92 -21.36
C ASN A 49 -6.35 -15.63 -21.72
N PRO A 50 -5.81 -14.86 -20.75
CA PRO A 50 -5.01 -13.66 -21.02
C PRO A 50 -3.83 -13.89 -21.97
N THR A 51 -3.23 -15.08 -21.93
CA THR A 51 -2.10 -15.47 -22.79
C THR A 51 -2.53 -15.51 -24.25
N GLU A 52 -3.69 -16.08 -24.52
CA GLU A 52 -4.26 -16.16 -25.87
C GLU A 52 -4.81 -14.82 -26.35
N ALA A 53 -5.36 -14.03 -25.42
CA ALA A 53 -5.79 -12.67 -25.72
C ALA A 53 -4.62 -11.78 -26.15
N ALA A 54 -3.44 -11.94 -25.55
CA ALA A 54 -2.24 -11.22 -25.94
C ALA A 54 -1.77 -11.61 -27.37
N LEU A 55 -1.87 -12.89 -27.73
CA LEU A 55 -1.58 -13.36 -29.09
C LEU A 55 -2.58 -12.82 -30.12
N LEU A 56 -3.87 -12.86 -29.79
CA LEU A 56 -4.93 -12.34 -30.67
C LEU A 56 -4.78 -10.82 -30.87
N GLU A 57 -4.45 -10.09 -29.81
CA GLU A 57 -4.21 -8.65 -29.86
C GLU A 57 -2.95 -8.31 -30.68
N TRP A 58 -1.87 -9.07 -30.52
CA TRP A 58 -0.68 -8.91 -31.37
C TRP A 58 -1.02 -9.17 -32.85
N ALA A 59 -1.74 -10.26 -33.13
CA ALA A 59 -2.13 -10.64 -34.48
C ALA A 59 -3.16 -9.68 -35.11
N SER A 60 -4.06 -9.06 -34.34
CA SER A 60 -5.09 -8.16 -34.87
C SER A 60 -4.55 -6.86 -35.48
N HIS A 61 -3.27 -6.56 -35.25
CA HIS A 61 -2.59 -5.43 -35.88
C HIS A 61 -2.10 -5.74 -37.30
N MET A 62 -2.22 -7.00 -37.74
CA MET A 62 -1.81 -7.46 -39.06
C MET A 62 -3.07 -7.80 -39.87
N GLU A 63 -3.23 -7.21 -41.06
CA GLU A 63 -4.40 -7.45 -41.91
C GLU A 63 -4.33 -8.86 -42.52
N THR A 64 -5.20 -9.77 -42.07
CA THR A 64 -5.46 -11.04 -42.76
C THR A 64 -6.74 -10.91 -43.59
N THR A 65 -6.60 -10.83 -44.91
CA THR A 65 -7.73 -10.69 -45.86
C THR A 65 -8.28 -12.03 -46.38
N GLN A 66 -7.93 -13.14 -45.73
CA GLN A 66 -8.22 -14.49 -46.25
C GLN A 66 -9.58 -15.00 -45.77
N ASP A 67 -10.25 -15.81 -46.59
CA ASP A 67 -11.48 -16.50 -46.19
C ASP A 67 -11.09 -17.76 -45.41
N GLU A 68 -11.30 -17.74 -44.09
CA GLU A 68 -10.93 -18.84 -43.21
C GLU A 68 -12.12 -19.64 -42.67
N LYS A 69 -11.90 -20.94 -42.49
CA LYS A 69 -12.86 -21.81 -41.80
C LYS A 69 -12.17 -22.81 -40.89
N VAL A 70 -12.35 -22.64 -39.57
CA VAL A 70 -11.94 -23.65 -38.58
C VAL A 70 -12.88 -24.85 -38.67
N LEU A 71 -12.34 -26.01 -39.08
CA LEU A 71 -13.11 -27.23 -39.34
C LEU A 71 -13.20 -28.16 -38.13
N TYR A 72 -12.10 -28.26 -37.37
CA TYR A 72 -12.00 -29.14 -36.20
C TYR A 72 -10.98 -28.61 -35.21
N LYS A 73 -11.11 -28.97 -33.93
CA LYS A 73 -10.18 -28.55 -32.88
C LYS A 73 -9.92 -29.65 -31.87
N ILE A 74 -8.69 -29.68 -31.38
CA ILE A 74 -8.29 -30.37 -30.14
C ILE A 74 -8.05 -29.25 -29.12
N PRO A 75 -8.91 -29.10 -28.09
CA PRO A 75 -8.77 -28.04 -27.10
C PRO A 75 -7.48 -28.20 -26.29
N PHE A 76 -7.12 -27.18 -25.51
CA PHE A 76 -6.00 -27.33 -24.58
C PHE A 76 -6.36 -28.23 -23.39
N ASP A 77 -5.47 -29.17 -23.05
CA ASP A 77 -5.54 -29.94 -21.81
C ASP A 77 -4.18 -29.91 -21.09
N SER A 78 -4.20 -29.87 -19.76
CA SER A 78 -2.97 -29.81 -18.95
C SER A 78 -2.14 -31.10 -19.00
N SER A 79 -2.76 -32.23 -19.36
CA SER A 79 -2.09 -33.53 -19.50
C SER A 79 -1.11 -33.55 -20.68
N TYR A 80 -1.51 -32.99 -21.84
CA TYR A 80 -0.67 -32.94 -23.04
C TYR A 80 -0.10 -31.54 -23.37
N LYS A 81 -0.59 -30.47 -22.73
CA LYS A 81 -0.02 -29.11 -22.77
C LYS A 81 0.10 -28.45 -24.15
N TYR A 82 -0.77 -28.81 -25.10
CA TYR A 82 -0.88 -28.15 -26.41
C TYR A 82 -2.35 -27.99 -26.83
N MET A 83 -2.59 -27.23 -27.89
CA MET A 83 -3.87 -27.06 -28.58
C MET A 83 -3.61 -27.18 -30.08
N ALA A 84 -4.53 -27.82 -30.82
CA ALA A 84 -4.44 -27.94 -32.26
C ALA A 84 -5.76 -27.57 -32.96
N THR A 85 -5.67 -26.97 -34.15
CA THR A 85 -6.83 -26.63 -34.98
C THR A 85 -6.59 -27.02 -36.43
N LEU A 86 -7.64 -27.52 -37.08
CA LEU A 86 -7.66 -27.77 -38.52
C LEU A 86 -8.41 -26.62 -39.19
N VAL A 87 -7.74 -25.94 -40.10
CA VAL A 87 -8.23 -24.71 -40.72
C VAL A 87 -8.12 -24.82 -42.23
N ASP A 88 -9.19 -24.41 -42.91
CA ASP A 88 -9.21 -24.19 -44.35
C ASP A 88 -8.93 -22.70 -44.62
N VAL A 89 -7.86 -22.41 -45.35
CA VAL A 89 -7.43 -21.05 -45.73
C VAL A 89 -7.24 -21.06 -47.25
N ASP A 90 -8.03 -20.29 -47.98
CA ASP A 90 -7.98 -20.21 -49.45
C ASP A 90 -8.00 -21.59 -50.17
N ASN A 91 -8.83 -22.53 -49.70
CA ASN A 91 -8.94 -23.93 -50.17
C ASN A 91 -7.72 -24.83 -49.88
N GLN A 92 -6.77 -24.40 -49.04
CA GLN A 92 -5.68 -25.21 -48.51
C GLN A 92 -5.94 -25.54 -47.05
N ARG A 93 -5.63 -26.78 -46.63
CA ARG A 93 -5.84 -27.20 -45.24
C ARG A 93 -4.55 -27.27 -44.46
N PHE A 94 -4.57 -26.63 -43.30
CA PHE A 94 -3.46 -26.60 -42.37
C PHE A 94 -3.92 -27.08 -41.00
N ILE A 95 -3.04 -27.84 -40.34
CA ILE A 95 -3.11 -28.08 -38.91
C ILE A 95 -2.19 -27.07 -38.24
N TYR A 96 -2.74 -26.21 -37.40
CA TYR A 96 -1.97 -25.31 -36.54
C TYR A 96 -1.91 -25.87 -35.12
N LEU A 97 -0.72 -25.86 -34.54
CA LEU A 97 -0.42 -26.37 -33.21
C LEU A 97 0.25 -25.27 -32.38
N LYS A 98 -0.18 -25.08 -31.14
CA LYS A 98 0.54 -24.23 -30.16
C LYS A 98 0.60 -24.92 -28.80
N GLY A 99 1.68 -24.71 -28.05
CA GLY A 99 1.81 -25.32 -26.74
C GLY A 99 3.13 -25.06 -26.04
N ALA A 100 3.37 -25.84 -24.99
CA ALA A 100 4.61 -25.76 -24.21
C ALA A 100 5.83 -26.15 -25.08
N PRO A 101 6.93 -25.37 -25.05
CA PRO A 101 8.08 -25.63 -25.92
C PRO A 101 8.71 -27.02 -25.74
N ASP A 102 8.80 -27.51 -24.50
CA ASP A 102 9.32 -28.84 -24.16
C ASP A 102 8.51 -29.98 -24.80
N VAL A 103 7.21 -29.76 -25.00
CA VAL A 103 6.33 -30.74 -25.64
C VAL A 103 6.40 -30.64 -27.15
N LEU A 104 6.30 -29.43 -27.70
CA LEU A 104 6.26 -29.22 -29.15
C LEU A 104 7.59 -29.57 -29.83
N LEU A 105 8.73 -29.29 -29.19
CA LEU A 105 10.05 -29.66 -29.72
C LEU A 105 10.20 -31.18 -29.88
N GLY A 106 9.47 -31.98 -29.09
CA GLY A 106 9.41 -33.44 -29.24
C GLY A 106 8.42 -33.95 -30.29
N MET A 107 7.64 -33.06 -30.92
CA MET A 107 6.60 -33.39 -31.91
C MET A 107 6.92 -32.88 -33.32
N VAL A 108 7.95 -32.05 -33.47
CA VAL A 108 8.32 -31.43 -34.75
C VAL A 108 9.55 -32.11 -35.34
N ASP A 109 9.50 -32.36 -36.64
CA ASP A 109 10.61 -32.98 -37.38
C ASP A 109 11.45 -31.92 -38.12
N TYR A 110 10.81 -30.80 -38.47
CA TYR A 110 11.38 -29.76 -39.33
C TYR A 110 11.15 -28.36 -38.74
N GLN A 111 11.90 -27.37 -39.23
CA GLN A 111 11.75 -25.94 -38.95
C GLN A 111 11.83 -25.13 -40.25
N PHE A 112 11.35 -23.88 -40.23
CA PHE A 112 11.61 -22.94 -41.32
C PHE A 112 13.06 -22.45 -41.31
N GLY A 113 13.73 -22.55 -42.46
CA GLY A 113 14.99 -21.85 -42.75
C GLY A 113 14.78 -20.74 -43.79
N ASP A 114 15.86 -20.05 -44.16
CA ASP A 114 15.83 -18.81 -44.98
C ASP A 114 15.10 -18.91 -46.33
N ASN A 115 14.83 -20.12 -46.86
CA ASN A 115 13.99 -20.35 -48.06
C ASN A 115 13.45 -21.79 -48.21
N THR A 116 13.69 -22.70 -47.26
CA THR A 116 13.25 -24.11 -47.30
C THR A 116 12.98 -24.66 -45.90
N THR A 117 12.19 -25.73 -45.80
CA THR A 117 12.04 -26.52 -44.58
C THR A 117 13.30 -27.36 -44.33
N GLU A 118 13.92 -27.20 -43.17
CA GLU A 118 15.12 -27.95 -42.76
C GLU A 118 14.84 -28.79 -41.49
N LYS A 119 15.72 -29.73 -41.17
CA LYS A 119 15.57 -30.54 -39.95
C LYS A 119 15.77 -29.65 -38.70
N ILE A 120 14.95 -29.85 -37.67
CA ILE A 120 15.05 -29.04 -36.46
C ILE A 120 16.42 -29.18 -35.77
N ASP A 121 16.93 -28.07 -35.21
CA ASP A 121 18.05 -28.03 -34.27
C ASP A 121 17.53 -27.75 -32.84
N PRO A 122 17.31 -28.80 -32.02
CA PRO A 122 16.76 -28.63 -30.68
C PRO A 122 17.68 -27.82 -29.75
N GLU A 123 19.00 -27.94 -29.88
CA GLU A 123 19.96 -27.26 -28.99
C GLU A 123 19.92 -25.74 -29.16
N LEU A 124 19.77 -25.28 -30.40
CA LEU A 124 19.60 -23.87 -30.71
C LEU A 124 18.32 -23.31 -30.09
N TRP A 125 17.20 -24.02 -30.22
CA TRP A 125 15.92 -23.59 -29.66
C TRP A 125 15.92 -23.62 -28.14
N ASP A 126 16.50 -24.63 -27.49
CA ASP A 126 16.64 -24.69 -26.03
C ASP A 126 17.44 -23.50 -25.49
N LYS A 127 18.49 -23.09 -26.21
CA LYS A 127 19.28 -21.91 -25.87
C LYS A 127 18.48 -20.61 -26.03
N MET A 128 17.67 -20.49 -27.09
CA MET A 128 16.78 -19.34 -27.29
C MET A 128 15.70 -19.26 -26.22
N ILE A 129 15.01 -20.36 -25.91
CA ILE A 129 14.02 -20.47 -24.83
C ILE A 129 14.64 -20.02 -23.52
N SER A 130 15.82 -20.56 -23.18
CA SER A 130 16.53 -20.21 -21.95
C SER A 130 16.89 -18.73 -21.88
N ASN A 131 17.31 -18.12 -23.00
CA ASN A 131 17.64 -16.70 -23.05
C ASN A 131 16.42 -15.79 -22.90
N GLN A 132 15.29 -16.16 -23.49
CA GLN A 132 14.06 -15.37 -23.38
C GLN A 132 13.38 -15.56 -22.02
N ALA A 133 13.44 -16.77 -21.44
CA ALA A 133 12.99 -17.05 -20.08
C ALA A 133 13.76 -16.20 -19.04
N LYS A 134 15.08 -15.99 -19.23
CA LYS A 134 15.88 -15.07 -18.39
C LYS A 134 15.42 -13.61 -18.45
N LYS A 135 14.72 -13.22 -19.51
CA LYS A 135 14.08 -11.90 -19.65
C LYS A 135 12.68 -11.85 -19.04
N GLY A 136 12.25 -12.90 -18.33
CA GLY A 136 10.92 -12.98 -17.72
C GLY A 136 9.79 -13.32 -18.69
N GLN A 137 10.11 -13.74 -19.92
CA GLN A 137 9.10 -14.08 -20.92
C GLN A 137 8.61 -15.52 -20.74
N ARG A 138 7.29 -15.70 -20.75
CA ARG A 138 6.62 -16.99 -20.94
C ARG A 138 6.67 -17.34 -22.42
N ILE A 139 7.27 -18.49 -22.74
CA ILE A 139 7.45 -18.94 -24.11
C ILE A 139 6.35 -19.91 -24.52
N LEU A 140 5.78 -19.74 -25.71
CA LEU A 140 4.88 -20.68 -26.37
C LEU A 140 5.45 -21.02 -27.74
N ALA A 141 5.57 -22.30 -28.05
CA ALA A 141 5.97 -22.74 -29.38
C ALA A 141 4.75 -22.88 -30.29
N THR A 142 4.98 -22.73 -31.59
CA THR A 142 3.98 -22.96 -32.64
C THR A 142 4.57 -23.82 -33.75
N ALA A 143 3.75 -24.76 -34.23
CA ALA A 143 4.06 -25.62 -35.35
C ALA A 143 2.86 -25.69 -36.30
N MET A 144 3.12 -26.07 -37.55
CA MET A 144 2.09 -26.28 -38.55
C MET A 144 2.35 -27.52 -39.39
N LYS A 145 1.30 -28.00 -40.05
CA LYS A 145 1.38 -29.06 -41.05
C LYS A 145 0.33 -28.85 -42.14
N GLU A 146 0.76 -28.85 -43.39
CA GLU A 146 -0.17 -28.87 -44.52
C GLU A 146 -0.73 -30.29 -44.70
N VAL A 147 -2.04 -30.39 -44.91
CA VAL A 147 -2.75 -31.67 -45.04
C VAL A 147 -3.65 -31.69 -46.27
N SER A 148 -4.08 -32.90 -46.66
CA SER A 148 -5.00 -33.07 -47.80
C SER A 148 -6.29 -32.27 -47.60
N SER A 149 -6.76 -31.64 -48.68
CA SER A 149 -8.06 -30.96 -48.75
C SER A 149 -9.27 -31.86 -48.47
N ASN A 150 -9.09 -33.18 -48.34
CA ASN A 150 -10.14 -34.12 -47.94
C ASN A 150 -10.22 -34.35 -46.42
N GLN A 151 -9.22 -33.94 -45.64
CA GLN A 151 -9.19 -34.18 -44.19
C GLN A 151 -10.17 -33.28 -43.44
N LYS A 152 -11.14 -33.86 -42.73
CA LYS A 152 -12.21 -33.12 -42.03
C LYS A 152 -12.05 -33.08 -40.52
N THR A 153 -11.19 -33.93 -39.96
CA THR A 153 -10.98 -34.10 -38.51
C THR A 153 -9.49 -34.26 -38.23
N ILE A 154 -9.09 -34.01 -36.97
CA ILE A 154 -7.73 -34.24 -36.48
C ILE A 154 -7.77 -35.06 -35.19
N THR A 155 -6.77 -35.92 -35.03
CA THR A 155 -6.51 -36.76 -33.86
C THR A 155 -5.09 -36.54 -33.37
N HIS A 156 -4.77 -37.03 -32.17
CA HIS A 156 -3.42 -36.92 -31.60
C HIS A 156 -2.36 -37.66 -32.45
N GLU A 157 -2.73 -38.69 -33.20
CA GLU A 157 -1.81 -39.40 -34.10
C GLU A 157 -1.41 -38.54 -35.31
N ASP A 158 -2.30 -37.68 -35.79
CA ASP A 158 -2.04 -36.81 -36.95
C ASP A 158 -0.95 -35.75 -36.67
N LEU A 159 -0.65 -35.52 -35.39
CA LEU A 159 0.32 -34.55 -34.89
C LEU A 159 1.73 -35.12 -34.69
N LYS A 160 1.93 -36.44 -34.83
CA LYS A 160 3.20 -37.09 -34.50
C LYS A 160 4.27 -37.02 -35.59
N GLU A 161 3.88 -36.77 -36.83
CA GLU A 161 4.77 -36.81 -37.99
C GLU A 161 4.57 -35.60 -38.88
N ASN A 162 5.67 -35.11 -39.47
CA ASN A 162 5.70 -34.05 -40.48
C ASN A 162 5.17 -32.70 -39.97
N MET A 163 5.28 -32.44 -38.67
CA MET A 163 5.05 -31.10 -38.13
C MET A 163 6.28 -30.23 -38.33
N VAL A 164 6.05 -29.00 -38.78
CA VAL A 164 7.09 -27.98 -39.01
C VAL A 164 6.97 -26.92 -37.93
N LEU A 165 8.04 -26.68 -37.18
CA LEU A 165 8.13 -25.58 -36.23
C LEU A 165 8.10 -24.24 -36.99
N VAL A 166 7.10 -23.42 -36.68
CA VAL A 166 6.92 -22.07 -37.28
C VAL A 166 7.72 -21.05 -36.49
N GLY A 167 7.74 -21.15 -35.16
CA GLY A 167 8.44 -20.21 -34.30
C GLY A 167 7.95 -20.26 -32.86
N MET A 168 8.25 -19.20 -32.10
CA MET A 168 7.87 -19.09 -30.69
C MET A 168 7.43 -17.67 -30.33
N TYR A 169 6.45 -17.57 -29.44
CA TYR A 169 6.02 -16.32 -28.83
C TYR A 169 6.71 -16.12 -27.49
N GLY A 170 7.23 -14.91 -27.27
CA GLY A 170 7.70 -14.45 -25.95
C GLY A 170 6.70 -13.49 -25.34
N ILE A 171 5.90 -13.97 -24.38
CA ILE A 171 4.85 -13.18 -23.72
C ILE A 171 5.36 -12.74 -22.35
N ILE A 172 5.23 -11.46 -22.02
CA ILE A 172 5.58 -10.95 -20.69
C ILE A 172 4.38 -10.24 -20.09
N ASP A 173 4.16 -10.45 -18.78
CA ASP A 173 3.30 -9.58 -17.97
C ASP A 173 4.21 -8.57 -17.26
N PRO A 174 4.45 -7.39 -17.85
CA PRO A 174 5.45 -6.47 -17.33
C PRO A 174 4.99 -5.88 -16.00
N PRO A 175 5.90 -5.67 -15.04
CA PRO A 175 5.53 -5.00 -13.80
C PRO A 175 5.07 -3.57 -14.08
N LYS A 176 4.00 -3.15 -13.39
CA LYS A 176 3.49 -1.78 -13.49
C LYS A 176 4.58 -0.79 -13.03
N PRO A 177 4.80 0.35 -13.73
CA PRO A 177 5.76 1.37 -13.29
C PRO A 177 5.50 1.85 -11.86
N SER A 178 4.22 1.92 -11.45
CA SER A 178 3.81 2.27 -10.10
C SER A 178 4.32 1.30 -9.04
N ALA A 179 4.43 0.00 -9.36
CA ALA A 179 4.94 -1.02 -8.45
C ALA A 179 6.45 -0.83 -8.20
N ILE A 180 7.22 -0.50 -9.24
CA ILE A 180 8.66 -0.23 -9.13
C ILE A 180 8.90 0.99 -8.23
N GLU A 181 8.14 2.07 -8.44
CA GLU A 181 8.25 3.27 -7.62
C GLU A 181 7.85 2.99 -6.16
N ALA A 182 6.80 2.20 -5.95
CA ALA A 182 6.32 1.82 -4.63
C ALA A 182 7.34 0.97 -3.86
N ILE A 183 8.00 0.01 -4.50
CA ILE A 183 9.09 -0.77 -3.87
C ILE A 183 10.25 0.14 -3.48
N LYS A 184 10.61 1.09 -4.33
CA LYS A 184 11.64 2.10 -4.01
C LYS A 184 11.24 2.95 -2.80
N LYS A 185 9.98 3.40 -2.71
CA LYS A 185 9.45 4.14 -1.55
C LYS A 185 9.46 3.29 -0.28
N SER A 186 9.04 2.03 -0.37
CA SER A 186 9.07 1.08 0.74
C SER A 186 10.48 0.86 1.27
N HIS A 187 11.46 0.65 0.39
CA HIS A 187 12.87 0.49 0.79
C HIS A 187 13.44 1.76 1.42
N ARG A 188 13.11 2.94 0.90
CA ARG A 188 13.51 4.23 1.50
C ARG A 188 12.93 4.40 2.91
N ALA A 189 11.71 3.90 3.13
CA ALA A 189 11.04 3.88 4.42
C ALA A 189 11.50 2.74 5.37
N GLY A 190 12.54 1.99 5.00
CA GLY A 190 13.09 0.87 5.78
C GLY A 190 12.22 -0.38 5.79
N ILE A 191 11.30 -0.54 4.83
CA ILE A 191 10.39 -1.67 4.71
C ILE A 191 11.02 -2.72 3.77
N SER A 192 11.10 -3.96 4.25
CA SER A 192 11.49 -5.11 3.43
C SER A 192 10.28 -5.58 2.63
N VAL A 193 10.47 -5.81 1.34
CA VAL A 193 9.45 -6.33 0.43
C VAL A 193 9.91 -7.72 -0.02
N LYS A 194 9.01 -8.69 0.04
CA LYS A 194 9.29 -10.08 -0.33
C LYS A 194 8.24 -10.54 -1.34
N MET A 195 8.70 -11.15 -2.43
CA MET A 195 7.87 -11.73 -3.47
C MET A 195 7.61 -13.20 -3.16
N ILE A 196 6.34 -13.59 -3.15
CA ILE A 196 5.91 -14.97 -2.99
C ILE A 196 4.99 -15.32 -4.16
N THR A 197 5.42 -16.25 -5.03
CA THR A 197 4.72 -16.59 -6.28
C THR A 197 4.66 -18.09 -6.53
N GLY A 198 3.65 -18.52 -7.31
CA GLY A 198 3.56 -19.87 -7.87
C GLY A 198 4.43 -20.08 -9.11
N ASP A 199 4.98 -19.00 -9.69
CA ASP A 199 5.76 -19.05 -10.94
C ASP A 199 7.08 -19.80 -10.82
N HIS A 200 7.71 -20.05 -11.98
CA HIS A 200 9.06 -20.60 -12.05
C HIS A 200 10.07 -19.70 -11.35
N LYS A 201 11.09 -20.32 -10.75
CA LYS A 201 12.17 -19.63 -10.02
C LYS A 201 12.84 -18.55 -10.87
N ASP A 202 13.23 -18.89 -12.11
CA ASP A 202 13.97 -17.95 -12.98
C ASP A 202 13.12 -16.75 -13.38
N THR A 203 11.84 -16.96 -13.69
CA THR A 203 10.88 -15.89 -13.99
C THR A 203 10.69 -14.98 -12.78
N ALA A 204 10.48 -15.57 -11.59
CA ALA A 204 10.34 -14.83 -10.35
C ALA A 204 11.58 -13.98 -10.04
N VAL A 205 12.78 -14.53 -10.24
CA VAL A 205 14.05 -13.80 -10.06
C VAL A 205 14.18 -12.65 -11.07
N ALA A 206 13.83 -12.87 -12.34
CA ALA A 206 13.87 -11.84 -13.37
C ALA A 206 12.94 -10.66 -13.03
N ILE A 207 11.68 -10.95 -12.68
CA ILE A 207 10.70 -9.93 -12.29
C ILE A 207 11.15 -9.23 -11.00
N ALA A 208 11.63 -9.97 -10.00
CA ALA A 208 12.10 -9.41 -8.74
C ALA A 208 13.26 -8.42 -8.94
N LYS A 209 14.18 -8.72 -9.88
CA LYS A 209 15.27 -7.80 -10.26
C LYS A 209 14.73 -6.56 -10.97
N GLU A 210 13.79 -6.73 -11.89
CA GLU A 210 13.19 -5.63 -12.64
C GLU A 210 12.46 -4.63 -11.73
N ILE A 211 11.74 -5.12 -10.72
CA ILE A 211 11.02 -4.27 -9.76
C ILE A 211 11.90 -3.70 -8.64
N GLY A 212 13.17 -4.12 -8.57
CA GLY A 212 14.17 -3.56 -7.66
C GLY A 212 14.28 -4.23 -6.29
N LEU A 213 13.91 -5.51 -6.16
CA LEU A 213 14.21 -6.28 -4.95
C LEU A 213 15.72 -6.52 -4.82
N LYS A 214 16.23 -6.48 -3.58
CA LYS A 214 17.68 -6.53 -3.32
C LYS A 214 18.22 -7.96 -3.28
N ASN A 215 17.60 -8.85 -2.50
CA ASN A 215 18.15 -10.18 -2.25
C ASN A 215 17.52 -11.24 -3.18
N THR A 216 17.79 -11.10 -4.48
CA THR A 216 17.19 -11.93 -5.55
C THR A 216 18.06 -13.12 -5.99
N GLU A 217 19.34 -13.14 -5.62
CA GLU A 217 20.30 -14.16 -6.10
C GLU A 217 20.02 -15.58 -5.57
N ARG A 218 19.42 -15.68 -4.38
CA ARG A 218 19.13 -16.95 -3.70
C ARG A 218 17.63 -17.17 -3.55
N ALA A 219 16.90 -17.15 -4.66
CA ALA A 219 15.48 -17.49 -4.64
C ALA A 219 15.26 -18.90 -4.06
N ILE A 220 14.30 -19.01 -3.14
CA ILE A 220 13.94 -20.24 -2.44
C ILE A 220 12.68 -20.82 -3.09
N THR A 221 12.65 -22.12 -3.36
CA THR A 221 11.48 -22.78 -3.92
C THR A 221 10.61 -23.42 -2.84
N GLY A 222 9.35 -23.70 -3.14
CA GLY A 222 8.47 -24.44 -2.21
C GLY A 222 9.07 -25.77 -1.73
N LYS A 223 9.77 -26.50 -2.63
CA LYS A 223 10.48 -27.73 -2.26
C LYS A 223 11.59 -27.50 -1.25
N ASP A 224 12.34 -26.40 -1.38
CA ASP A 224 13.38 -26.04 -0.42
C ASP A 224 12.75 -25.75 0.96
N ILE A 225 11.61 -25.05 0.99
CA ILE A 225 10.86 -24.74 2.23
C ILE A 225 10.39 -26.01 2.95
N GLU A 226 9.97 -27.05 2.21
CA GLU A 226 9.53 -28.33 2.78
C GLU A 226 10.65 -29.07 3.50
N THR A 227 11.89 -28.96 3.00
CA THR A 227 13.06 -29.58 3.62
C THR A 227 13.60 -28.82 4.83
N MET A 228 13.23 -27.55 4.98
CA MET A 228 13.68 -26.69 6.08
C MET A 228 12.80 -26.86 7.32
N THR A 229 13.45 -26.94 8.47
CA THR A 229 12.80 -26.74 9.76
C THR A 229 12.30 -25.30 9.91
N ASP A 230 11.35 -25.06 10.81
CA ASP A 230 10.82 -23.71 11.02
C ASP A 230 11.88 -22.73 11.55
N GLN A 231 12.88 -23.23 12.30
CA GLN A 231 14.02 -22.41 12.74
C GLN A 231 14.91 -21.99 11.57
N GLU A 232 15.28 -22.92 10.70
CA GLU A 232 16.06 -22.62 9.49
C GLU A 232 15.30 -21.65 8.57
N LEU A 233 13.99 -21.88 8.38
CA LEU A 233 13.15 -20.99 7.58
C LEU A 233 13.10 -19.58 8.16
N SER A 234 13.07 -19.43 9.48
CA SER A 234 13.11 -18.14 10.18
C SER A 234 14.38 -17.34 9.86
N GLU A 235 15.54 -17.99 9.79
CA GLU A 235 16.78 -17.31 9.44
C GLU A 235 16.89 -17.00 7.94
N VAL A 236 16.44 -17.93 7.09
CA VAL A 236 16.49 -17.83 5.63
C VAL A 236 15.53 -16.75 5.14
N VAL A 237 14.35 -16.63 5.73
CA VAL A 237 13.32 -15.69 5.27
C VAL A 237 13.75 -14.23 5.40
N LEU A 238 14.63 -13.90 6.36
CA LEU A 238 15.16 -12.55 6.52
C LEU A 238 16.18 -12.18 5.43
N LYS A 239 16.93 -13.15 4.91
CA LYS A 239 18.03 -12.95 3.96
C LYS A 239 17.62 -13.04 2.50
N ASN A 240 16.42 -13.55 2.21
CA ASN A 240 15.94 -13.77 0.84
C ASN A 240 14.63 -13.04 0.59
N ASP A 241 14.49 -12.47 -0.62
CA ASP A 241 13.30 -11.69 -0.99
C ASP A 241 12.42 -12.39 -2.03
N VAL A 242 12.82 -13.56 -2.55
CA VAL A 242 12.09 -14.27 -3.62
C VAL A 242 11.79 -15.71 -3.21
N PHE A 243 10.50 -16.04 -3.15
CA PHE A 243 9.97 -17.37 -2.89
C PHE A 243 9.09 -17.80 -4.07
N ALA A 244 9.47 -18.89 -4.75
CA ALA A 244 8.85 -19.33 -6.00
C ALA A 244 8.25 -20.74 -5.87
N ARG A 245 7.29 -21.09 -6.74
CA ARG A 245 6.55 -22.36 -6.69
C ARG A 245 6.00 -22.69 -5.28
N THR A 246 5.46 -21.69 -4.58
CA THR A 246 4.97 -21.85 -3.21
C THR A 246 3.53 -22.36 -3.15
N THR A 247 3.23 -23.23 -2.19
CA THR A 247 1.86 -23.66 -1.85
C THR A 247 1.21 -22.72 -0.81
N PRO A 248 -0.12 -22.83 -0.57
CA PRO A 248 -0.80 -22.07 0.49
C PRO A 248 -0.13 -22.23 1.87
N GLU A 249 0.29 -23.45 2.20
CA GLU A 249 0.94 -23.79 3.47
C GLU A 249 2.31 -23.11 3.58
N HIS A 250 3.07 -23.01 2.48
CA HIS A 250 4.35 -22.31 2.45
C HIS A 250 4.16 -20.82 2.73
N LYS A 251 3.14 -20.17 2.16
CA LYS A 251 2.83 -18.76 2.42
C LYS A 251 2.58 -18.52 3.91
N LEU A 252 1.78 -19.39 4.54
CA LEU A 252 1.50 -19.32 5.97
C LEU A 252 2.76 -19.51 6.84
N ARG A 253 3.61 -20.48 6.49
CA ARG A 253 4.89 -20.73 7.19
C ARG A 253 5.82 -19.53 7.06
N LEU A 254 5.94 -18.93 5.88
CA LEU A 254 6.77 -17.73 5.64
C LEU A 254 6.30 -16.55 6.49
N VAL A 255 5.00 -16.27 6.53
CA VAL A 255 4.43 -15.21 7.39
C VAL A 255 4.76 -15.48 8.86
N SER A 256 4.57 -16.72 9.32
CA SER A 256 4.84 -17.11 10.70
C SER A 256 6.33 -16.97 11.07
N ALA A 257 7.22 -17.35 10.17
CA ALA A 257 8.67 -17.23 10.32
C ALA A 257 9.12 -15.77 10.43
N ILE A 258 8.56 -14.87 9.61
CA ILE A 258 8.89 -13.43 9.71
C ILE A 258 8.38 -12.84 11.03
N LYS A 259 7.16 -13.22 11.45
CA LYS A 259 6.58 -12.77 12.73
C LYS A 259 7.35 -13.28 13.95
N ALA A 260 7.96 -14.46 13.88
CA ALA A 260 8.80 -15.00 14.96
C ALA A 260 10.00 -14.09 15.30
N HIS A 261 10.43 -13.24 14.37
CA HIS A 261 11.46 -12.22 14.59
C HIS A 261 10.92 -10.88 15.11
N GLY A 262 9.68 -10.83 15.61
CA GLY A 262 9.05 -9.61 16.13
C GLY A 262 8.79 -8.54 15.05
N LYS A 263 8.78 -8.93 13.77
CA LYS A 263 8.49 -8.03 12.66
C LYS A 263 6.97 -7.96 12.44
N ILE A 264 6.50 -6.76 12.09
CA ILE A 264 5.11 -6.55 11.64
C ILE A 264 5.02 -6.92 10.17
N VAL A 265 4.11 -7.83 9.83
CA VAL A 265 3.99 -8.40 8.49
C VAL A 265 2.68 -7.96 7.83
N GLY A 266 2.79 -7.31 6.68
CA GLY A 266 1.69 -7.15 5.72
C GLY A 266 1.75 -8.23 4.66
N MET A 267 0.68 -9.00 4.48
CA MET A 267 0.57 -10.04 3.45
C MET A 267 -0.45 -9.60 2.39
N THR A 268 -0.12 -9.77 1.11
CA THR A 268 -1.03 -9.48 0.00
C THR A 268 -1.49 -10.77 -0.68
N GLY A 269 -2.77 -10.86 -1.05
CA GLY A 269 -3.30 -12.04 -1.75
C GLY A 269 -4.61 -11.77 -2.49
N ASP A 270 -4.92 -12.63 -3.45
CA ASP A 270 -6.11 -12.53 -4.32
C ASP A 270 -6.86 -13.87 -4.43
N GLY A 271 -6.16 -15.00 -4.33
CA GLY A 271 -6.75 -16.33 -4.38
C GLY A 271 -7.23 -16.84 -3.03
N VAL A 272 -8.25 -17.71 -3.03
CA VAL A 272 -8.79 -18.40 -1.83
C VAL A 272 -7.69 -19.03 -0.96
N ASN A 273 -6.65 -19.50 -1.65
CA ASN A 273 -5.42 -20.07 -1.11
C ASN A 273 -4.61 -19.14 -0.20
N ASP A 274 -4.76 -17.82 -0.34
CA ASP A 274 -4.03 -16.83 0.44
C ASP A 274 -4.73 -16.47 1.75
N ALA A 275 -6.01 -16.83 1.90
CA ALA A 275 -6.82 -16.45 3.05
C ALA A 275 -6.19 -16.86 4.41
N PRO A 276 -5.60 -18.07 4.58
CA PRO A 276 -4.95 -18.41 5.85
C PRO A 276 -3.73 -17.53 6.15
N ALA A 277 -2.92 -17.22 5.14
CA ALA A 277 -1.73 -16.38 5.29
C ALA A 277 -2.11 -14.91 5.56
N LEU A 278 -3.14 -14.41 4.88
CA LEU A 278 -3.73 -13.08 5.13
C LEU A 278 -4.18 -12.96 6.58
N LYS A 279 -4.92 -13.95 7.09
CA LYS A 279 -5.43 -13.93 8.47
C LYS A 279 -4.33 -14.05 9.53
N LYS A 280 -3.21 -14.70 9.20
CA LYS A 280 -2.07 -14.88 10.09
C LYS A 280 -1.19 -13.63 10.18
N ALA A 281 -1.14 -12.84 9.11
CA ALA A 281 -0.40 -11.60 9.05
C ALA A 281 -0.89 -10.60 10.09
N ASP A 282 -0.08 -9.57 10.39
CA ASP A 282 -0.56 -8.47 11.25
C ASP A 282 -1.51 -7.54 10.49
N ILE A 283 -1.35 -7.47 9.16
CA ILE A 283 -2.26 -6.80 8.25
C ILE A 283 -2.43 -7.68 7.01
N GLY A 284 -3.61 -8.27 6.84
CA GLY A 284 -4.00 -8.93 5.60
C GLY A 284 -4.49 -7.92 4.56
N ILE A 285 -3.96 -7.97 3.34
CA ILE A 285 -4.28 -7.05 2.24
C ILE A 285 -4.84 -7.85 1.05
N ALA A 286 -6.12 -7.66 0.73
CA ALA A 286 -6.76 -8.33 -0.40
C ALA A 286 -6.86 -7.42 -1.64
N MET A 287 -6.84 -8.04 -2.82
CA MET A 287 -7.11 -7.36 -4.09
C MET A 287 -8.62 -7.11 -4.25
N GLY A 288 -9.01 -5.90 -4.66
CA GLY A 288 -10.39 -5.47 -4.79
C GLY A 288 -11.07 -5.98 -6.05
N GLN A 289 -10.38 -6.01 -7.19
CA GLN A 289 -10.95 -6.44 -8.47
C GLN A 289 -10.68 -7.92 -8.71
N LYS A 290 -9.41 -8.33 -8.66
CA LYS A 290 -8.97 -9.72 -8.87
C LYS A 290 -9.22 -10.64 -7.66
N GLY A 291 -9.36 -10.08 -6.46
CA GLY A 291 -9.47 -10.88 -5.24
C GLY A 291 -10.82 -11.55 -5.05
N THR A 292 -10.78 -12.82 -4.65
CA THR A 292 -11.96 -13.61 -4.29
C THR A 292 -12.66 -13.05 -3.04
N GLN A 293 -13.97 -13.32 -2.90
CA GLN A 293 -14.71 -12.88 -1.70
C GLN A 293 -14.08 -13.41 -0.41
N VAL A 294 -13.60 -14.65 -0.42
CA VAL A 294 -12.93 -15.28 0.72
C VAL A 294 -11.68 -14.50 1.15
N THR A 295 -10.87 -14.02 0.20
CA THR A 295 -9.71 -13.18 0.54
C THR A 295 -10.09 -11.83 1.10
N LYS A 296 -11.16 -11.21 0.58
CA LYS A 296 -11.66 -9.91 1.07
C LYS A 296 -12.19 -10.01 2.50
N ASP A 297 -12.89 -11.10 2.81
CA ASP A 297 -13.41 -11.35 4.17
C ASP A 297 -12.30 -11.71 5.16
N ALA A 298 -11.19 -12.30 4.69
CA ALA A 298 -10.05 -12.66 5.52
C ALA A 298 -9.09 -11.48 5.80
N ALA A 299 -9.08 -10.46 4.93
CA ALA A 299 -8.18 -9.32 4.99
C ALA A 299 -8.68 -8.19 5.92
N ASP A 300 -7.73 -7.40 6.43
CA ASP A 300 -8.00 -6.19 7.21
C ASP A 300 -8.10 -4.94 6.30
N MET A 301 -7.54 -5.02 5.10
CA MET A 301 -7.52 -3.95 4.09
C MET A 301 -7.79 -4.52 2.69
N VAL A 302 -8.60 -3.82 1.90
CA VAL A 302 -8.89 -4.19 0.50
C VAL A 302 -8.43 -3.07 -0.44
N LEU A 303 -7.64 -3.41 -1.45
CA LEU A 303 -7.15 -2.48 -2.47
C LEU A 303 -8.16 -2.35 -3.60
N ALA A 304 -8.97 -1.28 -3.60
CA ALA A 304 -10.02 -1.09 -4.61
C ALA A 304 -9.51 -1.04 -6.07
N ASP A 305 -8.24 -0.69 -6.27
CA ASP A 305 -7.60 -0.47 -7.58
C ASP A 305 -6.56 -1.54 -7.98
N ASP A 306 -6.38 -2.58 -7.14
CA ASP A 306 -5.40 -3.66 -7.37
C ASP A 306 -3.97 -3.14 -7.63
N ASN A 307 -3.60 -2.03 -6.98
CA ASN A 307 -2.31 -1.39 -7.17
C ASN A 307 -1.43 -1.48 -5.93
N PHE A 308 -0.24 -2.07 -6.07
CA PHE A 308 0.74 -2.16 -5.00
C PHE A 308 1.17 -0.77 -4.47
N ALA A 309 1.12 0.27 -5.31
CA ALA A 309 1.44 1.64 -4.88
C ALA A 309 0.54 2.14 -3.74
N THR A 310 -0.73 1.72 -3.73
CA THR A 310 -1.71 2.07 -2.69
C THR A 310 -1.26 1.58 -1.32
N ILE A 311 -0.51 0.49 -1.23
CA ILE A 311 0.05 -0.01 0.04
C ILE A 311 1.09 0.98 0.59
N SER A 312 1.98 1.49 -0.26
CA SER A 312 2.97 2.50 0.17
C SER A 312 2.29 3.78 0.67
N ASP A 313 1.18 4.18 0.05
CA ASP A 313 0.41 5.33 0.49
C ASP A 313 -0.34 5.07 1.79
N ALA A 314 -0.90 3.87 1.97
CA ALA A 314 -1.53 3.46 3.22
C ALA A 314 -0.52 3.46 4.39
N VAL A 315 0.71 3.01 4.16
CA VAL A 315 1.78 3.09 5.16
C VAL A 315 2.12 4.54 5.50
N ARG A 316 2.20 5.43 4.50
CA ARG A 316 2.44 6.87 4.70
C ARG A 316 1.36 7.50 5.57
N GLU A 317 0.09 7.24 5.27
CA GLU A 317 -1.04 7.73 6.07
C GLU A 317 -1.08 7.10 7.46
N GLY A 318 -0.81 5.80 7.60
CA GLY A 318 -0.75 5.13 8.91
C GLY A 318 0.31 5.76 9.83
N ARG A 319 1.49 6.10 9.29
CA ARG A 319 2.54 6.81 10.04
C ARG A 319 2.09 8.22 10.45
N ARG A 320 1.40 8.94 9.57
CA ARG A 320 0.82 10.27 9.88
C ARG A 320 -0.20 10.20 11.00
N VAL A 321 -1.15 9.27 10.92
CA VAL A 321 -2.18 9.06 11.94
C VAL A 321 -1.55 8.74 13.30
N TYR A 322 -0.51 7.90 13.32
CA TYR A 322 0.21 7.57 14.54
C TYR A 322 0.95 8.77 15.16
N ASP A 323 1.63 9.57 14.34
CA ASP A 323 2.30 10.80 14.82
C ASP A 323 1.26 11.79 15.40
N ASN A 324 0.12 11.96 14.73
CA ASN A 324 -0.95 12.84 15.20
C ASN A 324 -1.60 12.32 16.49
N LEU A 325 -1.74 11.00 16.64
CA LEU A 325 -2.20 10.37 17.89
C LEU A 325 -1.25 10.69 19.05
N LYS A 326 0.07 10.60 18.83
CA LYS A 326 1.07 10.99 19.86
C LYS A 326 0.92 12.45 20.25
N ASN A 327 0.76 13.37 19.29
CA ASN A 327 0.56 14.78 19.56
C ASN A 327 -0.71 15.04 20.40
N THR A 328 -1.81 14.36 20.09
CA THR A 328 -3.05 14.42 20.86
C THR A 328 -2.85 13.93 22.30
N ILE A 329 -2.13 12.81 22.50
CA ILE A 329 -1.83 12.28 23.84
C ILE A 329 -0.92 13.26 24.62
N TYR A 330 0.07 13.85 23.96
CA TYR A 330 0.97 14.84 24.58
C TYR A 330 0.26 16.15 24.95
N PHE A 331 -0.87 16.44 24.32
CA PHE A 331 -1.75 17.55 24.66
C PHE A 331 -2.74 17.20 25.77
N SER A 332 -3.43 16.07 25.68
CA SER A 332 -4.57 15.76 26.57
C SER A 332 -4.15 15.32 27.97
N LEU A 333 -3.07 14.55 28.10
CA LEU A 333 -2.64 14.04 29.40
C LEU A 333 -2.17 15.14 30.37
N PRO A 334 -1.28 16.09 29.98
CA PRO A 334 -0.84 17.14 30.91
C PRO A 334 -1.97 18.07 31.32
N THR A 335 -2.90 18.35 30.42
CA THR A 335 -4.04 19.24 30.67
C THR A 335 -5.06 18.59 31.60
N ALA A 336 -5.29 17.28 31.49
CA ALA A 336 -6.08 16.52 32.45
C ALA A 336 -5.39 16.42 33.82
N PHE A 337 -4.07 16.17 33.84
CA PHE A 337 -3.31 16.08 35.07
C PHE A 337 -3.26 17.42 35.81
N ALA A 338 -3.13 18.55 35.09
CA ALA A 338 -3.22 19.89 35.66
C ALA A 338 -4.55 20.14 36.39
N GLN A 339 -5.67 19.73 35.79
CA GLN A 339 -7.00 19.85 36.40
C GLN A 339 -7.11 19.02 37.67
N GLY A 340 -6.63 17.76 37.64
CA GLY A 340 -6.56 16.91 38.83
C GLY A 340 -5.68 17.53 39.93
N LEU A 341 -4.52 18.07 39.56
CA LEU A 341 -3.60 18.72 40.49
C LEU A 341 -4.24 19.96 41.14
N LEU A 342 -4.98 20.78 40.39
CA LEU A 342 -5.72 21.92 40.94
C LEU A 342 -6.73 21.48 42.01
N VAL A 343 -7.48 20.41 41.75
CA VAL A 343 -8.46 19.87 42.72
C VAL A 343 -7.76 19.31 43.95
N VAL A 344 -6.76 18.44 43.78
CA VAL A 344 -6.03 17.81 44.88
C VAL A 344 -5.35 18.85 45.76
N VAL A 345 -4.63 19.80 45.16
CA VAL A 345 -3.94 20.86 45.92
C VAL A 345 -4.95 21.72 46.67
N SER A 346 -6.09 22.06 46.07
CA SER A 346 -7.13 22.87 46.74
C SER A 346 -7.70 22.18 47.97
N ILE A 347 -7.92 20.86 47.92
CA ILE A 347 -8.36 20.07 49.06
C ILE A 347 -7.29 20.05 50.16
N LEU A 348 -6.02 19.88 49.80
CA LEU A 348 -4.92 19.82 50.78
C LEU A 348 -4.69 21.14 51.53
N ILE A 349 -4.98 22.28 50.88
CA ILE A 349 -4.84 23.62 51.49
C ILE A 349 -6.17 24.15 52.05
N ASP A 350 -7.18 23.29 52.22
CA ASP A 350 -8.51 23.60 52.74
C ASP A 350 -9.19 24.80 52.05
N ARG A 351 -9.14 24.81 50.72
CA ARG A 351 -9.80 25.83 49.89
C ARG A 351 -11.04 25.28 49.20
N PRO A 352 -12.04 26.14 48.93
CA PRO A 352 -13.17 25.77 48.08
C PRO A 352 -12.69 25.20 46.75
N LEU A 353 -13.46 24.26 46.20
CA LEU A 353 -13.11 23.62 44.94
C LEU A 353 -12.96 24.68 43.83
N PRO A 354 -11.82 24.68 43.11
CA PRO A 354 -11.49 25.74 42.17
C PRO A 354 -12.35 25.67 40.90
N LEU A 355 -12.90 24.49 40.60
CA LEU A 355 -13.84 24.25 39.51
C LEU A 355 -14.92 23.28 39.98
N THR A 356 -16.11 23.41 39.40
CA THR A 356 -17.20 22.45 39.61
C THR A 356 -17.01 21.19 38.75
N SER A 357 -17.66 20.08 39.12
CA SER A 357 -17.62 18.85 38.33
C SER A 357 -18.13 19.06 36.89
N ILE A 358 -19.12 19.92 36.70
CA ILE A 358 -19.68 20.26 35.37
C ILE A 358 -18.67 21.06 34.54
N GLN A 359 -17.93 21.99 35.15
CA GLN A 359 -16.87 22.75 34.48
C GLN A 359 -15.68 21.86 34.07
N ILE A 360 -15.30 20.90 34.93
CA ILE A 360 -14.28 19.90 34.59
C ILE A 360 -14.77 19.01 33.44
N LEU A 361 -16.04 18.59 33.46
CA LEU A 361 -16.65 17.84 32.37
C LEU A 361 -16.61 18.63 31.06
N TRP A 362 -16.87 19.94 31.10
CA TRP A 362 -16.77 20.83 29.93
C TRP A 362 -15.34 20.92 29.38
N LEU A 363 -14.33 21.05 30.26
CA LEU A 363 -12.92 21.06 29.85
C LEU A 363 -12.53 19.76 29.14
N ASN A 364 -12.97 18.61 29.65
CA ASN A 364 -12.60 17.31 29.10
C ASN A 364 -13.41 16.91 27.86
N MET A 365 -14.72 17.15 27.85
CA MET A 365 -15.58 16.72 26.75
C MET A 365 -15.67 17.73 25.62
N VAL A 366 -15.67 19.02 25.90
CA VAL A 366 -15.85 20.04 24.86
C VAL A 366 -14.50 20.61 24.46
N THR A 367 -13.77 21.18 25.40
CA THR A 367 -12.53 21.91 25.08
C THR A 367 -11.45 20.97 24.57
N THR A 368 -11.17 19.89 25.31
CA THR A 368 -10.10 18.93 24.96
C THR A 368 -10.41 18.19 23.66
N ILE A 369 -11.65 17.73 23.44
CA ILE A 369 -12.02 17.02 22.20
C ILE A 369 -11.92 17.95 20.99
N THR A 370 -12.44 19.18 21.09
CA THR A 370 -12.41 20.16 19.99
C THR A 370 -10.98 20.49 19.57
N LEU A 371 -10.08 20.68 20.54
CA LEU A 371 -8.66 20.96 20.30
C LEU A 371 -7.88 19.72 19.83
N SER A 372 -8.18 18.54 20.38
CA SER A 372 -7.55 17.27 19.96
C SER A 372 -7.91 16.90 18.53
N PHE A 373 -9.14 17.20 18.11
CA PHE A 373 -9.59 16.98 16.74
C PHE A 373 -8.74 17.78 15.73
N ALA A 374 -8.38 19.02 16.06
CA ALA A 374 -7.49 19.84 15.23
C ALA A 374 -6.11 19.19 15.02
N LEU A 375 -5.53 18.62 16.07
CA LEU A 375 -4.24 17.91 16.03
C LEU A 375 -4.30 16.64 15.17
N GLY A 376 -5.46 15.98 15.11
CA GLY A 376 -5.68 14.80 14.27
C GLY A 376 -5.48 15.05 12.77
N PHE A 377 -5.72 16.27 12.31
CA PHE A 377 -5.63 16.67 10.90
C PHE A 377 -4.33 17.39 10.53
N GLU A 378 -3.34 17.39 11.43
CA GLU A 378 -2.04 17.98 11.14
C GLU A 378 -1.36 17.26 9.95
N LYS A 379 -0.59 18.00 9.17
CA LYS A 379 0.08 17.47 7.98
C LYS A 379 1.21 16.52 8.38
N GLU A 380 1.45 15.50 7.56
CA GLU A 380 2.57 14.59 7.72
C GLU A 380 3.93 15.29 7.76
N ALA A 381 4.84 14.77 8.57
CA ALA A 381 6.22 15.24 8.62
C ALA A 381 6.93 14.96 7.28
N PRO A 382 7.81 15.86 6.79
CA PRO A 382 8.49 15.69 5.50
C PRO A 382 9.27 14.39 5.36
N ASN A 383 9.79 13.86 6.48
CA ASN A 383 10.59 12.64 6.56
C ASN A 383 9.77 11.39 6.91
N VAL A 384 8.44 11.42 6.78
CA VAL A 384 7.55 10.30 7.18
C VAL A 384 7.90 8.98 6.48
N MET A 385 8.34 9.05 5.21
CA MET A 385 8.81 7.90 4.41
C MET A 385 10.35 7.76 4.35
N ASP A 386 11.08 8.51 5.17
CA ASP A 386 12.55 8.50 5.25
C ASP A 386 13.09 7.85 6.53
N ARG A 387 12.22 7.62 7.52
CA ARG A 387 12.56 6.95 8.77
C ARG A 387 12.23 5.45 8.71
N PRO A 388 12.95 4.59 9.47
CA PRO A 388 12.63 3.16 9.56
C PRO A 388 11.25 2.92 10.21
N PRO A 389 10.67 1.72 10.07
CA PRO A 389 9.48 1.33 10.82
C PRO A 389 9.75 1.43 12.33
N ARG A 390 8.73 1.87 13.08
CA ARG A 390 8.82 1.96 14.55
C ARG A 390 9.03 0.58 15.16
N ASP A 391 9.71 0.53 16.30
CA ASP A 391 9.75 -0.69 17.12
C ASP A 391 8.36 -0.92 17.73
N PRO A 392 7.75 -2.11 17.57
CA PRO A 392 6.50 -2.45 18.24
C PRO A 392 6.55 -2.33 19.76
N HIS A 393 7.73 -2.49 20.36
CA HIS A 393 7.96 -2.38 21.81
C HIS A 393 8.27 -0.96 22.28
N GLU A 394 8.34 0.03 21.37
CA GLU A 394 8.50 1.44 21.76
C GLU A 394 7.25 1.95 22.48
N ASN A 395 7.46 2.58 23.64
CA ASN A 395 6.38 3.24 24.38
C ASN A 395 5.87 4.47 23.63
N ILE A 396 4.55 4.66 23.61
CA ILE A 396 3.91 5.85 23.03
C ILE A 396 4.40 7.14 23.70
N LEU A 397 4.59 7.10 25.03
CA LEU A 397 5.16 8.19 25.82
C LEU A 397 6.67 7.99 25.96
N SER A 398 7.45 8.86 25.33
CA SER A 398 8.90 8.90 25.56
C SER A 398 9.22 9.45 26.96
N ARG A 399 10.43 9.17 27.47
CA ARG A 399 10.88 9.75 28.76
C ARG A 399 10.79 11.27 28.77
N TYR A 400 11.10 11.90 27.63
CA TYR A 400 10.96 13.34 27.43
C TYR A 400 9.50 13.80 27.46
N ALA A 401 8.58 13.04 26.86
CA ALA A 401 7.15 13.33 26.92
C ALA A 401 6.60 13.23 28.35
N ILE A 402 7.06 12.26 29.13
CA ILE A 402 6.70 12.12 30.55
C ILE A 402 7.22 13.32 31.36
N PHE A 403 8.47 13.72 31.18
CA PHE A 403 9.02 14.92 31.82
C PHE A 403 8.20 16.17 31.48
N ARG A 404 7.95 16.41 30.19
CA ARG A 404 7.15 17.55 29.73
C ARG A 404 5.74 17.50 30.29
N MET A 405 5.13 16.32 30.37
CA MET A 405 3.81 16.13 30.94
C MET A 405 3.75 16.64 32.39
N PHE A 406 4.65 16.20 33.26
CA PHE A 406 4.64 16.66 34.66
C PHE A 406 4.87 18.17 34.77
N TYR A 407 5.88 18.68 34.06
CA TYR A 407 6.23 20.10 34.11
C TYR A 407 5.11 21.01 33.60
N VAL A 408 4.53 20.71 32.43
CA VAL A 408 3.44 21.51 31.85
C VAL A 408 2.20 21.44 32.74
N SER A 409 1.93 20.30 33.36
CA SER A 409 0.80 20.18 34.28
C SER A 409 0.95 21.06 35.51
N ILE A 410 2.15 21.08 36.10
CA ILE A 410 2.49 21.95 37.23
C ILE A 410 2.41 23.41 36.79
N LEU A 411 2.92 23.76 35.60
CA LEU A 411 2.87 25.12 35.06
C LEU A 411 1.42 25.60 34.89
N LEU A 412 0.56 24.79 34.28
CA LEU A 412 -0.86 25.10 34.11
C LEU A 412 -1.59 25.24 35.45
N ALA A 413 -1.34 24.34 36.39
CA ALA A 413 -1.95 24.42 37.72
C ALA A 413 -1.45 25.66 38.50
N ALA A 414 -0.15 25.95 38.46
CA ALA A 414 0.44 27.10 39.12
C ALA A 414 -0.09 28.42 38.56
N LEU A 415 -0.16 28.55 37.23
CA LEU A 415 -0.75 29.72 36.58
C LEU A 415 -2.25 29.85 36.85
N GLY A 416 -2.98 28.72 36.89
CA GLY A 416 -4.37 28.69 37.29
C GLY A 416 -4.56 29.23 38.71
N PHE A 417 -3.80 28.72 39.69
CA PHE A 417 -3.82 29.23 41.06
C PHE A 417 -3.40 30.69 41.16
N LEU A 418 -2.38 31.10 40.40
CA LEU A 418 -1.90 32.49 40.39
C LEU A 418 -3.01 33.44 39.96
N VAL A 419 -3.64 33.17 38.81
CA VAL A 419 -4.74 34.00 38.30
C VAL A 419 -5.92 33.98 39.28
N ASN A 420 -6.29 32.81 39.78
CA ASN A 420 -7.38 32.67 40.75
C ASN A 420 -7.12 33.50 42.03
N ASN A 421 -5.89 33.46 42.56
CA ASN A 421 -5.49 34.25 43.73
C ASN A 421 -5.52 35.75 43.47
N ILE A 422 -5.04 36.20 42.29
CA ILE A 422 -5.10 37.62 41.90
C ILE A 422 -6.56 38.09 41.88
N VAL A 423 -7.44 37.33 41.23
CA VAL A 423 -8.87 37.68 41.11
C VAL A 423 -9.57 37.70 42.48
N ILE A 424 -9.30 36.71 43.35
CA ILE A 424 -9.84 36.70 44.72
C ILE A 424 -9.31 37.88 45.54
N SER A 425 -8.01 38.22 45.43
CA SER A 425 -7.42 39.35 46.15
C SER A 425 -7.98 40.70 45.74
N MET A 426 -8.53 40.80 44.53
CA MET A 426 -9.26 41.98 44.04
C MET A 426 -10.71 42.04 44.54
N GLY A 427 -11.13 41.12 45.42
CA GLY A 427 -12.48 41.09 46.00
C GLY A 427 -13.54 40.47 45.10
N ALA A 428 -13.15 39.70 44.08
CA ALA A 428 -14.11 39.05 43.19
C ALA A 428 -14.89 37.93 43.89
N ALA A 429 -16.17 37.79 43.56
CA ALA A 429 -17.00 36.69 44.04
C ALA A 429 -16.52 35.33 43.51
N THR A 430 -16.75 34.26 44.28
CA THR A 430 -16.33 32.89 43.92
C THR A 430 -16.71 32.45 42.50
N PRO A 431 -17.94 32.70 41.98
CA PRO A 431 -18.29 32.31 40.61
C PRO A 431 -17.46 33.03 39.53
N VAL A 432 -17.06 34.28 39.78
CA VAL A 432 -16.19 35.06 38.88
C VAL A 432 -14.79 34.48 38.87
N ALA A 433 -14.27 34.10 40.04
CA ALA A 433 -12.96 33.46 40.19
C ALA A 433 -12.92 32.09 39.49
N GLN A 434 -13.93 31.25 39.71
CA GLN A 434 -14.07 29.94 39.03
C GLN A 434 -14.19 30.07 37.51
N THR A 435 -14.99 31.02 37.02
CA THR A 435 -15.11 31.26 35.56
C THR A 435 -13.82 31.79 34.96
N THR A 436 -13.10 32.65 35.69
CA THR A 436 -11.80 33.16 35.23
C THR A 436 -10.75 32.04 35.20
N LEU A 437 -10.77 31.14 36.18
CA LEU A 437 -9.90 29.95 36.18
C LEU A 437 -10.23 29.00 35.02
N LEU A 438 -11.53 28.76 34.77
CA LEU A 438 -11.98 27.97 33.62
C LEU A 438 -11.40 28.55 32.32
N MET A 439 -11.56 29.86 32.09
CA MET A 439 -11.01 30.52 30.91
C MET A 439 -9.48 30.47 30.87
N THR A 440 -8.81 30.56 32.03
CA THR A 440 -7.35 30.44 32.13
C THR A 440 -6.87 29.08 31.64
N LEU A 441 -7.56 28.00 32.04
CA LEU A 441 -7.24 26.65 31.56
C LEU A 441 -7.57 26.47 30.08
N VAL A 442 -8.68 27.04 29.60
CA VAL A 442 -9.04 26.98 28.17
C VAL A 442 -7.98 27.69 27.32
N PHE A 443 -7.57 28.91 27.69
CA PHE A 443 -6.48 29.60 27.00
C PHE A 443 -5.17 28.82 27.10
N GLY A 444 -4.82 28.32 28.30
CA GLY A 444 -3.66 27.44 28.48
C GLY A 444 -3.68 26.22 27.57
N GLN A 445 -4.84 25.57 27.41
CA GLN A 445 -5.03 24.44 26.48
C GLN A 445 -4.89 24.87 25.02
N VAL A 446 -5.48 26.00 24.60
CA VAL A 446 -5.36 26.51 23.24
C VAL A 446 -3.89 26.79 22.88
N PHE A 447 -3.20 27.52 23.75
CA PHE A 447 -1.79 27.87 23.55
C PHE A 447 -0.88 26.65 23.59
N TYR A 448 -1.10 25.74 24.55
CA TYR A 448 -0.34 24.49 24.63
C TYR A 448 -0.62 23.54 23.46
N MET A 449 -1.84 23.49 22.94
CA MET A 449 -2.17 22.73 21.72
C MET A 449 -1.33 23.21 20.54
N ILE A 450 -1.15 24.53 20.39
CA ILE A 450 -0.26 25.09 19.36
C ILE A 450 1.16 24.55 19.57
N ASN A 451 1.67 24.51 20.81
CA ASN A 451 2.97 23.89 21.08
C ASN A 451 2.98 22.40 20.67
N CYS A 452 1.92 21.64 20.93
CA CYS A 452 1.90 20.19 20.64
C CYS A 452 1.87 19.84 19.15
N ARG A 453 1.64 20.81 18.24
CA ARG A 453 1.73 20.58 16.78
C ARG A 453 3.13 20.16 16.33
N SER A 454 4.16 20.64 17.02
CA SER A 454 5.53 20.19 16.79
C SER A 454 6.24 19.89 18.10
N ILE A 455 6.62 18.63 18.30
CA ILE A 455 7.23 18.18 19.56
C ILE A 455 8.60 18.84 19.80
N SER A 456 9.40 19.00 18.74
CA SER A 456 10.81 19.40 18.83
C SER A 456 11.16 20.68 18.07
N LYS A 457 10.35 21.10 17.09
CA LYS A 457 10.58 22.35 16.34
C LYS A 457 9.70 23.47 16.87
N PHE A 458 10.03 24.68 16.45
CA PHE A 458 9.18 25.84 16.70
C PHE A 458 7.78 25.63 16.11
N SER A 459 6.76 25.96 16.89
CA SER A 459 5.39 25.51 16.60
C SER A 459 4.62 26.37 15.62
N ILE A 460 5.00 27.64 15.45
CA ILE A 460 4.36 28.54 14.50
C ILE A 460 5.12 28.42 13.17
N ASP A 461 4.50 27.70 12.24
CA ASP A 461 5.04 27.45 10.91
C ASP A 461 3.97 27.72 9.84
N GLN A 462 4.37 27.67 8.56
CA GLN A 462 3.44 27.84 7.45
C GLN A 462 2.35 26.75 7.42
N ASN A 463 2.60 25.59 8.01
CA ASN A 463 1.61 24.50 8.06
C ASN A 463 0.43 24.84 8.99
N MET A 464 0.65 25.68 10.01
CA MET A 464 -0.42 26.17 10.89
C MET A 464 -1.54 26.83 10.11
N PHE A 465 -1.16 27.67 9.14
CA PHE A 465 -2.09 28.40 8.30
C PHE A 465 -2.73 27.53 7.21
N LYS A 466 -2.13 26.36 6.91
CA LYS A 466 -2.68 25.38 5.96
C LYS A 466 -3.69 24.44 6.62
N ASN A 467 -3.58 24.19 7.93
CA ASN A 467 -4.53 23.37 8.67
C ASN A 467 -5.85 24.13 8.88
N ARG A 468 -6.77 24.02 7.92
CA ARG A 468 -8.11 24.64 8.01
C ARG A 468 -8.94 24.10 9.18
N VAL A 469 -8.76 22.83 9.53
CA VAL A 469 -9.48 22.18 10.63
C VAL A 469 -9.07 22.81 11.96
N LEU A 470 -7.80 23.15 12.14
CA LEU A 470 -7.34 23.86 13.34
C LEU A 470 -8.07 25.19 13.55
N TRP A 471 -8.13 26.03 12.52
CA TRP A 471 -8.81 27.33 12.63
C TRP A 471 -10.31 27.19 12.83
N LEU A 472 -10.93 26.20 12.17
CA LEU A 472 -12.34 25.88 12.39
C LEU A 472 -12.59 25.42 13.84
N SER A 473 -11.75 24.54 14.38
CA SER A 473 -11.85 24.09 15.78
C SER A 473 -11.66 25.24 16.76
N LEU A 474 -10.70 26.14 16.54
CA LEU A 474 -10.49 27.32 17.37
C LEU A 474 -11.68 28.28 17.31
N PHE A 475 -12.27 28.48 16.13
CA PHE A 475 -13.45 29.30 15.96
C PHE A 475 -14.67 28.70 16.67
N ILE A 476 -14.93 27.40 16.48
CA ILE A 476 -16.01 26.69 17.18
C ILE A 476 -15.81 26.78 18.69
N LEU A 477 -14.59 26.55 19.17
CA LEU A 477 -14.28 26.66 20.59
C LEU A 477 -14.52 28.08 21.10
N LEU A 478 -14.11 29.12 20.36
CA LEU A 478 -14.36 30.51 20.73
C LEU A 478 -15.87 30.78 20.87
N VAL A 479 -16.68 30.36 19.90
CA VAL A 479 -18.14 30.53 19.95
C VAL A 479 -18.74 29.81 21.16
N LEU A 480 -18.33 28.56 21.42
CA LEU A 480 -18.79 27.80 22.57
C LEU A 480 -18.37 28.46 23.89
N GLN A 481 -17.15 28.98 23.98
CA GLN A 481 -16.67 29.65 25.19
C GLN A 481 -17.37 30.99 25.43
N LEU A 482 -17.68 31.75 24.38
CA LEU A 482 -18.52 32.94 24.51
C LEU A 482 -19.94 32.57 24.95
N ALA A 483 -20.48 31.45 24.45
CA ALA A 483 -21.80 30.97 24.82
C ALA A 483 -21.90 30.63 26.32
N ILE A 484 -20.92 29.91 26.88
CA ILE A 484 -20.97 29.54 28.30
C ILE A 484 -20.75 30.73 29.25
N VAL A 485 -20.06 31.78 28.82
CA VAL A 485 -19.76 32.94 29.69
C VAL A 485 -20.84 34.02 29.59
N TYR A 486 -21.40 34.25 28.40
CA TYR A 486 -22.23 35.43 28.15
C TYR A 486 -23.70 35.12 27.88
N ILE A 487 -24.09 33.87 27.58
CA ILE A 487 -25.50 33.50 27.40
C ILE A 487 -26.08 33.05 28.75
N PRO A 488 -27.04 33.79 29.36
CA PRO A 488 -27.47 33.53 30.74
C PRO A 488 -28.02 32.12 30.98
N THR A 489 -28.76 31.55 30.03
CA THR A 489 -29.33 30.20 30.15
C THR A 489 -28.25 29.12 30.24
N ILE A 490 -27.20 29.25 29.41
CA ILE A 490 -26.06 28.32 29.38
C ILE A 490 -25.15 28.55 30.59
N SER A 491 -24.90 29.81 30.92
CA SER A 491 -24.07 30.21 32.05
C SER A 491 -24.60 29.66 33.37
N ASN A 492 -25.92 29.77 33.60
CA ASN A 492 -26.57 29.21 34.79
C ASN A 492 -26.51 27.68 34.83
N ALA A 493 -26.65 27.00 33.68
CA ALA A 493 -26.59 25.55 33.60
C ALA A 493 -25.19 24.99 33.90
N LEU A 494 -24.13 25.72 33.53
CA LEU A 494 -22.73 25.31 33.72
C LEU A 494 -22.07 25.91 34.97
N GLY A 495 -22.80 26.74 35.73
CA GLY A 495 -22.28 27.41 36.92
C GLY A 495 -21.18 28.44 36.61
N THR A 496 -21.20 29.04 35.42
CA THR A 496 -20.30 30.12 35.02
C THR A 496 -20.99 31.48 35.21
N THR A 497 -20.22 32.56 35.14
CA THR A 497 -20.75 33.93 35.21
C THR A 497 -20.04 34.86 34.25
N ASN A 498 -20.64 36.00 33.97
CA ASN A 498 -20.04 37.02 33.12
C ASN A 498 -18.75 37.55 33.77
N ILE A 499 -17.65 37.55 32.99
CA ILE A 499 -16.37 38.09 33.41
C ILE A 499 -16.00 39.32 32.57
N GLY A 500 -15.42 40.32 33.23
CA GLY A 500 -14.93 41.53 32.58
C GLY A 500 -13.65 41.31 31.78
N ILE A 501 -13.31 42.29 30.95
CA ILE A 501 -12.15 42.25 30.05
C ILE A 501 -10.82 42.04 30.79
N HIS A 502 -10.69 42.55 32.02
CA HIS A 502 -9.48 42.40 32.84
C HIS A 502 -9.21 40.93 33.21
N ASN A 503 -10.28 40.19 33.55
CA ASN A 503 -10.17 38.77 33.89
C ASN A 503 -9.82 37.93 32.66
N LEU A 504 -10.40 38.25 31.50
CA LEU A 504 -10.01 37.66 30.23
C LEU A 504 -8.54 37.95 29.89
N LEU A 505 -8.06 39.17 30.14
CA LEU A 505 -6.67 39.54 29.93
C LEU A 505 -5.74 38.68 30.79
N TYR A 506 -5.99 38.55 32.09
CA TYR A 506 -5.19 37.69 32.98
C TYR A 506 -5.19 36.23 32.53
N ALA A 507 -6.35 35.70 32.16
CA ALA A 507 -6.48 34.34 31.65
C ALA A 507 -5.70 34.12 30.34
N SER A 508 -5.80 35.06 29.40
CA SER A 508 -5.08 35.01 28.12
C SER A 508 -3.57 35.13 28.29
N LEU A 509 -3.10 36.01 29.20
CA LEU A 509 -1.69 36.22 29.49
C LEU A 509 -1.06 34.99 30.15
N ALA A 510 -1.79 34.34 31.06
CA ALA A 510 -1.38 33.05 31.62
C ALA A 510 -1.25 31.99 30.53
N GLY A 511 -2.22 31.87 29.62
CA GLY A 511 -2.12 30.97 28.48
C GLY A 511 -0.93 31.28 27.56
N LEU A 512 -0.68 32.55 27.25
CA LEU A 512 0.48 32.98 26.48
C LEU A 512 1.80 32.65 27.20
N THR A 513 1.82 32.75 28.53
CA THR A 513 3.00 32.38 29.33
C THR A 513 3.31 30.89 29.15
N VAL A 514 2.31 30.00 29.15
CA VAL A 514 2.51 28.58 28.84
C VAL A 514 3.16 28.40 27.46
N PHE A 515 2.65 29.11 26.45
CA PHE A 515 3.22 29.04 25.10
C PHE A 515 4.70 29.41 25.06
N VAL A 516 5.04 30.59 25.60
CA VAL A 516 6.40 31.12 25.62
C VAL A 516 7.34 30.17 26.34
N VAL A 517 6.93 29.69 27.51
CA VAL A 517 7.72 28.83 28.36
C VAL A 517 8.01 27.48 27.68
N VAL A 518 7.00 26.88 27.03
CA VAL A 518 7.18 25.61 26.30
C VAL A 518 8.03 25.78 25.04
N GLU A 519 7.90 26.90 24.31
CA GLU A 519 8.80 27.18 23.18
C GLU A 519 10.25 27.41 23.60
N LEU A 520 10.48 28.10 24.73
CA LEU A 520 11.82 28.25 25.30
C LEU A 520 12.42 26.89 25.67
N GLU A 521 11.62 26.01 26.29
CA GLU A 521 12.04 24.64 26.61
C GLU A 521 12.44 23.88 25.35
N LYS A 522 11.64 23.91 24.28
CA LYS A 522 11.99 23.29 22.99
C LYS A 522 13.27 23.83 22.40
N PHE A 523 13.45 25.14 22.41
CA PHE A 523 14.64 25.79 21.89
C PHE A 523 15.91 25.32 22.62
N ILE A 524 15.85 25.24 23.96
CA ILE A 524 16.95 24.76 24.81
C ILE A 524 17.20 23.26 24.55
N SER A 525 16.14 22.45 24.57
CA SER A 525 16.23 21.00 24.36
C SER A 525 16.78 20.65 22.97
N HIS A 526 16.41 21.40 21.93
CA HIS A 526 16.95 21.21 20.58
C HIS A 526 18.45 21.52 20.50
N ARG A 527 18.93 22.51 21.28
CA ARG A 527 20.35 22.91 21.30
C ARG A 527 21.22 21.98 22.15
N LEU A 528 20.69 21.45 23.25
CA LEU A 528 21.39 20.54 24.16
C LEU A 528 21.36 19.08 23.68
N PHE A 529 20.24 18.64 23.11
CA PHE A 529 20.00 17.25 22.71
C PHE A 529 19.81 17.16 21.20
N ARG A 530 20.87 17.44 20.45
CA ARG A 530 20.90 17.38 18.97
C ARG A 530 20.58 15.97 18.39
N ASN A 531 20.46 14.94 19.25
CA ASN A 531 20.35 13.52 18.91
C ASN A 531 19.04 12.83 19.35
N ILE A 532 17.98 13.54 19.79
CA ILE A 532 16.71 12.90 20.22
C ILE A 532 15.54 13.21 19.26
N ALA A 533 15.82 13.46 17.97
CA ALA A 533 14.79 13.70 16.96
C ALA A 533 14.53 12.45 16.08
#